data_AF-A0A6B8TR16-F1
#
_entry.id   AF-A0A6B8TR16-F1
#
_cell.length_a   1.000
_cell.length_b   1.000
_cell.length_c   1.000
_cell.angle_alpha   90.00
_cell.angle_beta   90.00
_cell.angle_gamma   90.00
#
_symmetry.space_group_name_H-M   'P 1'
#
loop_
_entity.id
_entity.type
_entity.pdbx_description
1 polymer ?
#
loop_
_entity_poly.entity_id
_entity_poly.type
_entity_poly.pdbx_seq_one_letter_code
_entity_poly.pdbx_strand_id
1 'polypeptide(L)'
;MPLTKKEFRDNLISLLIENNINISSEDKFIIKPIKEKNVSYNSFDDYVRIWFLQEKNINRYFYFQEAIDFLSFSNERYPLWIKVVLFEKDHFFSIFELYISMRFRKPSELKYKELGHPPFIFEDFKNNQLE
;
A
#
# COMPACT_ATOMS: atom_id res chain seq x y z
N MET A 1 -4.97 -20.38 3.44
CA MET A 1 -5.04 -20.08 2.00
C MET A 1 -4.03 -18.98 1.68
N PRO A 2 -3.35 -19.03 0.51
CA PRO A 2 -2.51 -17.92 0.08
C PRO A 2 -3.40 -16.70 -0.20
N LEU A 3 -2.97 -15.51 0.23
CA LEU A 3 -3.61 -14.26 -0.19
C LEU A 3 -3.44 -14.15 -1.71
N THR A 4 -4.55 -14.04 -2.41
CA THR A 4 -4.60 -13.81 -3.85
C THR A 4 -4.52 -12.30 -4.13
N LYS A 5 -4.15 -11.95 -5.36
CA LYS A 5 -4.23 -10.55 -5.84
C LYS A 5 -5.63 -9.95 -5.69
N LYS A 6 -6.67 -10.77 -5.87
CA LYS A 6 -8.06 -10.35 -5.67
C LYS A 6 -8.34 -10.02 -4.20
N GLU A 7 -7.94 -10.89 -3.27
CA GLU A 7 -8.12 -10.62 -1.84
C GLU A 7 -7.29 -9.40 -1.39
N PHE A 8 -6.07 -9.22 -1.90
CA PHE A 8 -5.27 -8.02 -1.63
C PHE A 8 -5.98 -6.73 -2.10
N ARG A 9 -6.58 -6.76 -3.30
CA ARG A 9 -7.42 -5.66 -3.82
C ARG A 9 -8.62 -5.40 -2.92
N ASP A 10 -9.35 -6.45 -2.59
CA ASP A 10 -10.59 -6.37 -1.82
C ASP A 10 -10.29 -5.89 -0.38
N ASN A 11 -9.13 -6.21 0.19
CA ASN A 11 -8.69 -5.67 1.48
C ASN A 11 -8.52 -4.14 1.47
N LEU A 12 -7.92 -3.57 0.43
CA LEU A 12 -7.80 -2.11 0.31
C LEU A 12 -9.19 -1.44 0.18
N ILE A 13 -10.09 -2.05 -0.59
CA ILE A 13 -11.46 -1.56 -0.74
C ILE A 13 -12.20 -1.61 0.60
N SER A 14 -12.13 -2.73 1.32
CA SER A 14 -12.77 -2.89 2.63
C SER A 14 -12.25 -1.86 3.63
N LEU A 15 -10.93 -1.64 3.71
CA LEU A 15 -10.36 -0.60 4.55
C LEU A 15 -10.95 0.78 4.23
N LEU A 16 -11.05 1.14 2.95
CA LEU A 16 -11.53 2.45 2.54
C LEU A 16 -13.03 2.61 2.82
N ILE A 17 -13.84 1.57 2.59
CA ILE A 17 -15.27 1.56 2.94
C ILE A 17 -15.47 1.72 4.44
N GLU A 18 -14.69 1.01 5.27
CA GLU A 18 -14.73 1.15 6.74
C GLU A 18 -14.43 2.58 7.20
N ASN A 19 -13.62 3.31 6.43
CA ASN A 19 -13.30 4.72 6.67
C ASN A 19 -14.23 5.70 5.93
N ASN A 20 -15.37 5.24 5.41
CA ASN A 20 -16.37 6.03 4.67
C ASN A 20 -15.81 6.70 3.40
N ILE A 21 -14.88 6.03 2.71
CA ILE A 21 -14.25 6.50 1.48
C ILE A 21 -14.65 5.57 0.33
N ASN A 22 -15.28 6.15 -0.69
CA ASN A 22 -15.57 5.46 -1.95
C ASN A 22 -14.51 5.81 -2.97
N ILE A 23 -13.96 4.79 -3.63
CA ILE A 23 -12.96 4.96 -4.69
C ILE A 23 -13.67 5.14 -6.03
N SER A 24 -13.18 6.08 -6.85
CA SER A 24 -13.57 6.29 -8.24
C SER A 24 -12.50 5.79 -9.22
N SER A 25 -12.84 5.68 -10.51
CA SER A 25 -11.84 5.36 -11.55
C SER A 25 -10.81 6.47 -11.75
N GLU A 26 -11.13 7.70 -11.35
CA GLU A 26 -10.28 8.88 -11.52
C GLU A 26 -9.31 9.08 -10.34
N ASP A 27 -9.48 8.30 -9.27
CA ASP A 27 -8.65 8.39 -8.08
C ASP A 27 -7.22 7.93 -8.36
N LYS A 28 -6.29 8.64 -7.72
CA LYS A 28 -4.86 8.51 -7.95
C LYS A 28 -4.16 8.02 -6.69
N PHE A 29 -3.13 7.21 -6.89
CA PHE A 29 -2.32 6.63 -5.85
C PHE A 29 -0.86 7.01 -6.07
N ILE A 30 -0.18 7.40 -5.00
CA ILE A 30 1.26 7.64 -4.97
C ILE A 30 1.88 6.59 -4.06
N ILE A 31 2.87 5.85 -4.54
CA ILE A 31 3.57 4.83 -3.75
C ILE A 31 4.82 5.45 -3.14
N LYS A 32 4.92 5.44 -1.81
CA LYS A 32 6.04 6.00 -1.03
C LYS A 32 6.71 4.92 -0.19
N PRO A 33 7.79 4.29 -0.68
CA PRO A 33 8.55 3.32 0.10
C PRO A 33 9.21 3.96 1.32
N ILE A 34 9.09 3.33 2.49
CA ILE A 34 9.73 3.78 3.72
C ILE A 34 10.93 2.90 4.06
N LYS A 35 12.09 3.56 4.19
CA LYS A 35 13.31 2.92 4.66
C LYS A 35 13.27 2.75 6.18
N GLU A 36 12.99 1.53 6.62
CA GLU A 36 12.97 1.17 8.03
C GLU A 36 14.40 1.11 8.62
N LYS A 37 14.58 1.66 9.83
CA LYS A 37 15.85 1.59 10.57
C LYS A 37 15.97 0.23 11.27
N ASN A 38 17.20 -0.28 11.40
CA ASN A 38 17.53 -1.49 12.15
C ASN A 38 16.79 -2.77 11.72
N VAL A 39 16.42 -2.88 10.44
CA VAL A 39 15.83 -4.10 9.88
C VAL A 39 16.81 -4.83 8.97
N SER A 40 16.73 -6.16 8.93
CA SER A 40 17.40 -6.95 7.90
C SER A 40 16.55 -7.05 6.64
N TYR A 41 17.23 -7.02 5.50
CA TYR A 41 16.65 -7.25 4.18
C TYR A 41 17.14 -8.59 3.68
N ASN A 42 16.25 -9.38 3.09
CA ASN A 42 16.64 -10.59 2.37
C ASN A 42 16.93 -10.25 0.90
N SER A 43 17.45 -11.21 0.12
CA SER A 43 17.77 -11.01 -1.29
C SER A 43 16.58 -10.56 -2.15
N PHE A 44 15.36 -10.96 -1.79
CA PHE A 44 14.14 -10.51 -2.47
C PHE A 44 13.83 -9.05 -2.16
N ASP A 45 13.96 -8.65 -0.89
CA ASP A 45 13.80 -7.26 -0.47
C ASP A 45 14.82 -6.35 -1.17
N ASP A 46 16.06 -6.82 -1.33
CA ASP A 46 17.10 -6.11 -2.07
C ASP A 46 16.75 -5.96 -3.54
N TYR A 47 16.27 -7.04 -4.19
CA TYR A 47 15.78 -6.97 -5.57
C TYR A 47 14.67 -5.92 -5.71
N VAL A 48 13.66 -5.95 -4.86
CA VAL A 48 12.54 -5.02 -4.89
C VAL A 48 13.01 -3.58 -4.66
N ARG A 49 13.82 -3.35 -3.63
CA ARG A 49 14.34 -2.02 -3.31
C ARG A 49 15.20 -1.44 -4.44
N ILE A 50 16.12 -2.24 -4.97
CA ILE A 50 17.13 -1.76 -5.92
C ILE A 50 16.52 -1.59 -7.30
N TRP A 51 15.63 -2.47 -7.74
CA TRP A 51 15.14 -2.49 -9.12
C TRP A 51 13.68 -2.05 -9.28
N PHE A 52 12.81 -2.44 -8.34
CA PHE A 52 11.36 -2.24 -8.49
C PHE A 52 10.90 -0.89 -7.91
N LEU A 53 11.36 -0.52 -6.72
CA LEU A 53 10.99 0.72 -6.01
C LEU A 53 11.88 1.92 -6.36
N GLN A 54 12.52 1.90 -7.53
CA GLN A 54 13.28 3.06 -8.04
C GLN A 54 12.35 4.22 -8.37
N GLU A 55 12.80 5.45 -8.13
CA GLU A 55 12.02 6.68 -8.40
C GLU A 55 11.42 6.71 -9.81
N LYS A 56 12.16 6.28 -10.84
CA LYS A 56 11.65 6.21 -12.22
C LYS A 56 10.38 5.36 -12.40
N ASN A 57 10.15 4.39 -11.50
CA ASN A 57 8.99 3.49 -11.53
C ASN A 57 7.84 4.02 -10.66
N ILE A 58 8.14 4.74 -9.57
CA ILE A 58 7.15 5.13 -8.54
C ILE A 58 6.85 6.63 -8.49
N ASN A 59 7.68 7.49 -9.09
CA ASN A 59 7.49 8.95 -9.15
C ASN A 59 6.46 9.32 -10.23
N ARG A 60 5.26 8.75 -10.10
CA ARG A 60 4.11 8.96 -10.97
C ARG A 60 2.82 8.67 -10.20
N TYR A 61 1.69 9.08 -10.77
CA TYR A 61 0.39 8.66 -10.29
C TYR A 61 0.03 7.28 -10.87
N PHE A 62 -0.56 6.44 -10.03
CA PHE A 62 -1.15 5.17 -10.40
C PHE A 62 -2.67 5.26 -10.31
N TYR A 63 -3.38 4.68 -11.26
CA TYR A 63 -4.78 4.36 -11.05
C TYR A 63 -4.90 3.17 -10.09
N PHE A 64 -6.09 2.99 -9.52
CA PHE A 64 -6.34 1.95 -8.51
C PHE A 64 -5.82 0.57 -8.93
N GLN A 65 -6.18 0.09 -10.13
CA GLN A 65 -5.75 -1.25 -10.57
C GLN A 65 -4.24 -1.32 -10.82
N GLU A 66 -3.62 -0.24 -11.33
CA GLU A 66 -2.17 -0.19 -11.51
C GLU A 66 -1.43 -0.27 -10.17
N ALA A 67 -1.93 0.41 -9.13
CA ALA A 67 -1.34 0.37 -7.79
C ALA A 67 -1.42 -1.04 -7.19
N ILE A 68 -2.57 -1.71 -7.33
CA ILE A 68 -2.74 -3.11 -6.92
C ILE A 68 -1.75 -4.01 -7.65
N ASP A 69 -1.70 -3.91 -8.97
CA ASP A 69 -0.84 -4.72 -9.84
C ASP A 69 0.64 -4.56 -9.50
N PHE A 70 1.04 -3.31 -9.23
CA PHE A 70 2.40 -2.97 -8.85
C PHE A 70 2.76 -3.56 -7.48
N LEU A 71 1.91 -3.39 -6.47
CA LEU A 71 2.21 -3.86 -5.10
C LEU A 71 2.06 -5.39 -4.95
N SER A 72 1.29 -6.03 -5.81
CA SER A 72 1.09 -7.48 -5.83
C SER A 72 1.90 -8.20 -6.93
N PHE A 73 2.94 -7.58 -7.50
CA PHE A 73 3.59 -8.07 -8.73
C PHE A 73 4.06 -9.54 -8.66
N SER A 74 4.46 -10.01 -7.47
CA SER A 74 4.99 -11.36 -7.29
C SER A 74 3.91 -12.42 -7.04
N ASN A 75 2.67 -12.03 -6.74
CA ASN A 75 1.56 -12.89 -6.29
C ASN A 75 1.85 -13.82 -5.09
N GLU A 76 3.04 -13.76 -4.50
CA GLU A 76 3.45 -14.58 -3.36
C GLU A 76 3.93 -13.74 -2.17
N ARG A 77 4.38 -12.52 -2.45
CA ARG A 77 4.91 -11.59 -1.47
C ARG A 77 4.33 -10.20 -1.68
N TYR A 78 4.01 -9.58 -0.56
CA TYR A 78 3.39 -8.25 -0.49
C TYR A 78 4.19 -7.39 0.47
N PRO A 79 4.13 -6.04 0.38
CA PRO A 79 4.69 -5.18 1.40
C PRO A 79 4.19 -5.61 2.78
N LEU A 80 5.10 -5.75 3.75
CA LEU A 80 4.79 -6.21 5.11
C LEU A 80 3.67 -5.39 5.77
N TRP A 81 3.62 -4.10 5.47
CA TRP A 81 2.60 -3.16 5.90
C TRP A 81 2.42 -2.08 4.82
N ILE A 82 1.21 -1.54 4.72
CA ILE A 82 0.84 -0.43 3.84
C ILE A 82 -0.02 0.53 4.65
N LYS A 83 0.46 1.76 4.85
CA LYS A 83 -0.34 2.83 5.42
C LYS A 83 -0.97 3.62 4.28
N VAL A 84 -2.29 3.77 4.35
CA VAL A 84 -3.10 4.46 3.34
C VAL A 84 -3.49 5.80 3.94
N VAL A 85 -3.09 6.87 3.28
CA VAL A 85 -3.38 8.24 3.69
C VAL A 85 -4.17 8.92 2.59
N LEU A 86 -5.35 9.46 2.93
CA LEU A 86 -6.06 10.36 2.02
C LEU A 86 -5.38 11.73 2.09
N PHE A 87 -4.61 12.06 1.06
CA PHE A 87 -3.83 13.30 1.00
C PHE A 87 -4.67 14.47 0.51
N GLU A 88 -5.41 14.26 -0.57
CA GLU A 88 -6.27 15.29 -1.17
C GLU A 88 -7.59 14.65 -1.60
N LYS A 89 -8.69 15.40 -1.44
CA LYS A 89 -10.00 15.02 -1.91
C LYS A 89 -10.67 16.22 -2.57
N ASP A 90 -10.85 16.12 -3.87
CA ASP A 90 -11.62 17.07 -4.67
C ASP A 90 -13.00 16.46 -5.03
N HIS A 91 -13.84 17.23 -5.72
CA HIS A 91 -15.12 16.78 -6.25
C HIS A 91 -14.98 15.70 -7.33
N PHE A 92 -13.86 15.67 -8.07
CA PHE A 92 -13.67 14.78 -9.22
C PHE A 92 -12.76 13.57 -8.93
N PHE A 93 -11.75 13.75 -8.09
CA PHE A 93 -10.79 12.69 -7.77
C PHE A 93 -10.24 12.85 -6.35
N SER A 94 -9.76 11.74 -5.80
CA SER A 94 -8.97 11.71 -4.57
C SER A 94 -7.52 11.31 -4.85
N ILE A 95 -6.58 11.83 -4.06
CA ILE A 95 -5.18 11.39 -4.06
C ILE A 95 -4.89 10.64 -2.77
N PHE A 96 -4.46 9.40 -2.92
CA PHE A 96 -4.03 8.53 -1.83
C PHE A 96 -2.52 8.37 -1.84
N GLU A 97 -1.90 8.51 -0.67
CA GLU A 97 -0.51 8.15 -0.45
C GLU A 97 -0.43 6.77 0.20
N LEU A 98 0.26 5.86 -0.46
CA LEU A 98 0.54 4.51 0.01
C LEU A 98 1.97 4.46 0.54
N TYR A 99 2.11 4.65 1.84
CA TYR A 99 3.39 4.44 2.51
C TYR A 99 3.61 2.95 2.71
N ILE A 100 4.67 2.40 2.13
CA ILE A 100 4.86 0.95 2.12
C ILE A 100 6.15 0.54 2.83
N SER A 101 6.10 -0.63 3.47
CA SER A 101 7.30 -1.36 3.84
C SER A 101 8.10 -1.78 2.60
N MET A 102 9.41 -1.61 2.64
CA MET A 102 10.32 -2.18 1.64
C MET A 102 10.60 -3.68 1.85
N ARG A 103 10.07 -4.27 2.92
CA ARG A 103 10.17 -5.71 3.20
C ARG A 103 8.95 -6.42 2.66
N PHE A 104 9.16 -7.36 1.74
CA PHE A 104 8.09 -8.12 1.10
C PHE A 104 8.02 -9.53 1.69
N ARG A 105 6.85 -9.88 2.20
CA ARG A 105 6.65 -11.08 3.02
C ARG A 105 5.48 -11.91 2.53
N LYS A 106 5.46 -13.18 2.94
CA LYS A 106 4.35 -14.07 2.61
C LYS A 106 3.09 -13.60 3.34
N PRO A 107 1.89 -13.99 2.86
CA PRO A 107 0.62 -13.68 3.53
C PRO A 107 0.59 -14.04 5.03
N SER A 108 1.30 -15.11 5.43
CA SER A 108 1.41 -15.55 6.82
C SER A 108 2.16 -14.57 7.74
N GLU A 109 2.88 -13.61 7.19
CA GLU A 109 3.76 -12.69 7.93
C GLU A 109 3.31 -11.23 7.88
N LEU A 110 2.26 -10.92 7.09
CA LEU A 110 1.75 -9.55 6.96
C LEU A 110 1.27 -8.98 8.29
N LYS A 111 1.42 -7.67 8.48
CA LYS A 111 0.85 -6.96 9.63
C LYS A 111 -0.65 -6.72 9.45
N TYR A 112 -1.30 -6.27 10.53
CA TYR A 112 -2.69 -5.83 10.56
C TYR A 112 -3.72 -6.90 10.20
N LYS A 113 -3.40 -8.16 10.50
CA LYS A 113 -4.30 -9.29 10.26
C LYS A 113 -5.52 -9.23 11.16
N GLU A 114 -5.32 -8.72 12.38
CA GLU A 114 -6.34 -8.48 13.39
C GLU A 114 -7.39 -7.45 12.95
N LEU A 115 -7.07 -6.60 11.97
CA LEU A 115 -8.00 -5.61 11.40
C LEU A 115 -8.85 -6.19 10.26
N GLY A 116 -8.59 -7.43 9.82
CA GLY A 116 -9.36 -8.11 8.77
C GLY A 116 -8.95 -7.78 7.33
N HIS A 117 -8.20 -6.70 7.10
CA HIS A 117 -7.76 -6.24 5.77
C HIS A 117 -6.21 -6.13 5.63
N PRO A 118 -5.42 -7.17 5.95
CA PRO A 118 -3.96 -7.09 5.84
C PRO A 118 -3.48 -6.90 4.38
N PRO A 119 -2.37 -6.19 4.12
CA PRO A 119 -1.46 -5.55 5.07
C PRO A 119 -1.78 -4.06 5.30
N PHE A 120 -3.04 -3.63 5.12
CA PHE A 120 -3.40 -2.22 5.09
C PHE A 120 -3.77 -1.67 6.47
N ILE A 121 -3.51 -0.38 6.67
CA ILE A 121 -4.05 0.43 7.75
C ILE A 121 -4.34 1.83 7.20
N PHE A 122 -5.41 2.47 7.66
CA PHE A 122 -5.73 3.86 7.29
C PHE A 122 -5.18 4.83 8.34
N GLU A 123 -4.54 5.91 7.89
CA GLU A 123 -4.08 7.01 8.73
C GLU A 123 -4.73 8.32 8.26
N ASP A 124 -5.55 8.92 9.13
CA ASP A 124 -6.16 10.22 8.86
C ASP A 124 -5.11 11.34 9.04
N PHE A 125 -4.98 12.19 8.00
CA PHE A 125 -4.07 13.33 7.99
C PHE A 125 -4.33 14.30 9.16
N LYS A 126 -5.56 14.35 9.67
CA LYS A 126 -5.95 15.26 10.76
C LYS A 126 -5.29 14.95 12.11
N ASN A 127 -4.81 13.73 12.34
CA ASN A 127 -4.21 13.35 13.62
C ASN A 127 -2.70 13.66 13.72
N ASN A 128 -2.04 14.05 12.62
CA ASN A 128 -0.59 14.33 12.59
C ASN A 128 -0.22 15.81 12.82
N GLN A 129 -1.14 16.62 13.34
CA GLN A 129 -0.88 18.02 13.76
C GLN A 129 -0.81 18.16 15.30
N LEU A 130 -0.84 17.05 16.03
CA LEU A 130 -0.82 17.00 17.50
C LEU A 130 0.28 16.05 18.00
N GLU A 131 1.52 16.22 17.53
CA GLU A 131 2.73 15.75 18.24
C GLU A 131 3.84 16.81 18.15
#